data_AF-A0A7J9ZV23-F1
#
_entry.id   AF-A0A7J9ZV23-F1
#
_cell.length_a   1.000
_cell.length_b   1.000
_cell.length_c   1.000
_cell.angle_alpha   90.00
_cell.angle_beta   90.00
_cell.angle_gamma   90.00
#
_symmetry.space_group_name_H-M   'P 1'
#
loop_
_entity.id
_entity.type
_entity.pdbx_description
1 polymer ?
#
loop_
_entity_poly.entity_id
_entity_poly.type
_entity_poly.pdbx_seq_one_letter_code
_entity_poly.pdbx_strand_id
1 'polypeptide(L)'
;MSEPLPAPVRVFLGGPALARLWDVVAERLQRTGLQAQGRVRLSAPAPEERAELALLLCGVRHTGDVTVDLAVLDAKLRDSPAGCGLVEVTEALRGPLVDRPARRAQRDAERSRIWAGARQALAAAGIQSSAWAETWLDEIRRGGSTGRLRPQVAEDLIAQAIQVLARLTRGAGTRDQGRGDLAALITGSAHGLDDDTLLSRLVLRGLALARDVPLPTEAEGRRALWTAAGVIVDEVSATVLTYGLRPVGDTVLDRHLCERADLHAPAHLTVRDLRAWRPRLPGGARVHVFENPRVLEAAADAAAGTPLVCASGSPSTVVLALLDGLTAGGAELAYHGDFDWPGVALTARMATRYGARPWRMSAQDYESAVQVAQDRGTPLLPLNGEPVSTPWDPELSAAMSALGAAVHEESVLETLLDELG
;
A
#
# COMPACT_ATOMS: atom_id res chain seq x y z
N MET A 1 47.27 -22.64 -21.46
CA MET A 1 46.91 -21.26 -21.10
C MET A 1 48.19 -20.46 -21.05
N SER A 2 48.56 -19.82 -22.16
CA SER A 2 49.78 -19.01 -22.23
C SER A 2 49.67 -17.85 -21.24
N GLU A 3 50.71 -17.62 -20.44
CA GLU A 3 50.80 -16.40 -19.65
C GLU A 3 50.68 -15.19 -20.61
N PRO A 4 49.74 -14.25 -20.37
CA PRO A 4 49.48 -13.15 -21.29
C PRO A 4 50.65 -12.16 -21.40
N LEU A 5 51.63 -12.26 -20.51
CA LEU A 5 52.84 -11.43 -20.50
C LEU A 5 54.07 -12.29 -20.20
N PRO A 6 55.18 -12.14 -20.95
CA PRO A 6 56.45 -12.76 -20.58
C PRO A 6 56.88 -12.32 -19.17
N ALA A 7 57.38 -13.25 -18.34
CA ALA A 7 57.74 -12.97 -16.94
C ALA A 7 58.66 -11.73 -16.75
N PRO A 8 59.72 -11.50 -17.56
CA PRO A 8 60.56 -10.31 -17.43
C PRO A 8 59.81 -8.99 -17.69
N VAL A 9 58.88 -9.01 -18.65
CA VAL A 9 58.05 -7.85 -19.01
C VAL A 9 57.04 -7.57 -17.90
N ARG A 10 56.45 -8.61 -17.32
CA ARG A 10 55.51 -8.48 -16.20
C ARG A 10 56.17 -7.88 -14.95
N VAL A 11 57.42 -8.27 -14.65
CA VAL A 11 58.19 -7.71 -13.51
C VAL A 11 58.47 -6.22 -13.72
N PHE A 12 58.88 -5.84 -14.93
CA PHE A 12 59.11 -4.43 -15.28
C PHE A 12 57.83 -3.59 -15.20
N LEU A 13 56.77 -4.01 -15.92
CA LEU A 13 55.51 -3.26 -15.97
C LEU A 13 54.76 -3.28 -14.62
N GLY A 14 54.94 -4.33 -13.82
CA GLY A 14 54.38 -4.47 -12.47
C GLY A 14 55.16 -3.77 -11.37
N GLY A 15 56.26 -3.08 -11.69
CA GLY A 15 57.08 -2.36 -10.72
C GLY A 15 56.30 -1.25 -9.96
N PRO A 16 56.70 -0.94 -8.71
CA PRO A 16 55.99 0.03 -7.87
C PRO A 16 55.95 1.44 -8.49
N ALA A 17 56.98 1.82 -9.24
CA ALA A 17 57.08 3.11 -9.93
C ALA A 17 56.09 3.29 -11.09
N LEU A 18 55.55 2.20 -11.66
CA LEU A 18 54.50 2.27 -12.68
C LEU A 18 53.10 2.00 -12.11
N ALA A 19 53.00 1.69 -10.81
CA ALA A 19 51.75 1.26 -10.23
C ALA A 19 50.64 2.31 -10.35
N ARG A 20 50.96 3.58 -10.09
CA ARG A 20 50.02 4.70 -10.21
C ARG A 20 49.56 4.94 -11.64
N LEU A 21 50.43 4.71 -12.63
CA LEU A 21 50.03 4.79 -14.04
C LEU A 21 48.95 3.75 -14.32
N TRP A 22 49.19 2.49 -13.95
CA TRP A 22 48.24 1.40 -14.21
C TRP A 22 46.91 1.57 -13.48
N ASP A 23 46.91 2.15 -12.28
CA ASP A 23 45.66 2.46 -11.56
C ASP A 23 44.83 3.51 -12.31
N VAL A 24 45.46 4.59 -12.78
CA VAL A 24 44.77 5.65 -13.52
C VAL A 24 44.35 5.18 -14.92
N VAL A 25 45.16 4.35 -15.58
CA VAL A 25 44.83 3.71 -16.85
C VAL A 25 43.66 2.74 -16.68
N ALA A 26 43.67 1.88 -15.65
CA ALA A 26 42.58 0.96 -15.36
C ALA A 26 41.27 1.70 -15.09
N GLU A 27 41.29 2.76 -14.28
CA GLU A 27 40.11 3.59 -14.03
C GLU A 27 39.63 4.30 -15.30
N ARG A 28 40.55 4.80 -16.13
CA ARG A 28 40.21 5.45 -17.39
C ARG A 28 39.57 4.47 -18.39
N LEU A 29 40.18 3.31 -18.62
CA LEU A 29 39.69 2.27 -19.51
C LEU A 29 38.29 1.79 -19.09
N GLN A 30 38.08 1.55 -17.80
CA GLN A 30 36.76 1.16 -17.28
C GLN A 30 35.69 2.24 -17.50
N ARG A 31 36.06 3.52 -17.56
CA ARG A 31 35.15 4.64 -17.84
C ARG A 31 34.90 4.86 -19.33
N THR A 32 35.85 4.53 -20.21
CA THR A 32 35.77 4.76 -21.67
C THR A 32 35.38 3.52 -22.47
N GLY A 33 34.94 2.45 -21.80
CA GLY A 33 34.46 1.24 -22.46
C GLY A 33 35.58 0.37 -23.03
N LEU A 34 36.68 0.28 -22.27
CA LEU A 34 37.88 -0.49 -22.61
C LEU A 34 38.52 -0.08 -23.95
N GLN A 35 38.23 1.13 -24.42
CA GLN A 35 38.87 1.72 -25.59
C GLN A 35 40.18 2.39 -25.18
N ALA A 36 41.30 2.02 -25.82
CA ALA A 36 42.60 2.64 -25.65
C ALA A 36 42.67 4.02 -26.33
N GLN A 37 41.77 4.93 -25.94
CA GLN A 37 41.61 6.25 -26.53
C GLN A 37 41.59 7.35 -25.47
N GLY A 38 42.09 8.52 -25.84
CA GLY A 38 42.17 9.68 -24.98
C GLY A 38 43.46 9.73 -24.15
N ARG A 39 43.49 10.61 -23.15
CA ARG A 39 44.70 10.94 -22.39
C ARG A 39 44.51 10.79 -20.90
N VAL A 40 45.57 10.36 -20.22
CA VAL A 40 45.67 10.26 -18.76
C VAL A 40 46.75 11.22 -18.28
N ARG A 41 46.48 11.99 -17.23
CA ARG A 41 47.45 12.91 -16.61
C ARG A 41 47.89 12.35 -15.26
N LEU A 42 49.20 12.24 -15.06
CA LEU A 42 49.84 11.97 -13.78
C LEU A 42 50.41 13.28 -13.24
N SER A 43 49.83 13.78 -12.16
CA SER A 43 50.28 15.02 -11.52
C SER A 43 51.52 14.76 -10.64
N ALA A 44 52.55 15.59 -10.77
CA ALA A 44 53.77 15.54 -9.95
C ALA A 44 54.34 14.12 -9.69
N PRO A 45 54.73 13.35 -10.73
CA PRO A 45 55.32 12.02 -10.51
C PRO A 45 56.64 12.10 -9.73
N ALA A 46 56.92 11.10 -8.90
CA ALA A 46 58.19 10.96 -8.19
C ALA A 46 59.35 10.74 -9.19
N PRO A 47 60.61 11.05 -8.82
CA PRO A 47 61.76 10.89 -9.72
C PRO A 47 61.89 9.47 -10.30
N GLU A 48 61.59 8.44 -9.49
CA GLU A 48 61.60 7.03 -9.88
C GLU A 48 60.48 6.71 -10.88
N GLU A 49 59.26 7.20 -10.63
CA GLU A 49 58.13 7.08 -11.57
C GLU A 49 58.46 7.73 -12.93
N ARG A 50 59.15 8.88 -12.93
CA ARG A 50 59.56 9.57 -14.17
C ARG A 50 60.58 8.78 -14.96
N ALA A 51 61.54 8.13 -14.29
CA ALA A 51 62.56 7.33 -14.95
C ALA A 51 61.93 6.14 -15.67
N GLU A 52 61.05 5.40 -14.98
CA GLU A 52 60.35 4.25 -15.55
C GLU A 52 59.34 4.64 -16.64
N LEU A 53 58.62 5.76 -16.47
CA LEU A 53 57.76 6.31 -17.52
C LEU A 53 58.56 6.71 -18.77
N ALA A 54 59.75 7.28 -18.61
CA ALA A 54 60.60 7.66 -19.73
C ALA A 54 61.14 6.45 -20.49
N LEU A 55 61.43 5.34 -19.79
CA LEU A 55 61.78 4.05 -20.38
C LEU A 55 60.60 3.47 -21.16
N LEU A 56 59.40 3.46 -20.57
CA LEU A 56 58.18 2.95 -21.18
C LEU A 56 57.74 3.77 -22.42
N LEU A 57 57.87 5.10 -22.37
CA LEU A 57 57.42 6.02 -23.43
C LEU A 57 58.51 6.37 -24.45
N CYS A 58 59.74 5.87 -24.27
CA CYS A 58 60.91 6.11 -25.11
C CYS A 58 61.24 7.60 -25.30
N GLY A 59 61.57 8.31 -24.20
CA GLY A 59 62.54 9.40 -24.28
C GLY A 59 62.08 10.86 -24.11
N VAL A 60 60.99 11.15 -23.39
CA VAL A 60 60.71 12.54 -22.97
C VAL A 60 61.11 12.73 -21.51
N ARG A 61 62.07 13.63 -21.24
CA ARG A 61 62.37 14.07 -19.87
C ARG A 61 61.25 14.98 -19.39
N HIS A 62 60.42 14.48 -18.49
CA HIS A 62 59.30 15.23 -17.93
C HIS A 62 59.76 16.05 -16.72
N THR A 63 59.60 17.38 -16.79
CA THR A 63 59.92 18.33 -15.70
C THR A 63 58.69 18.74 -14.88
N GLY A 64 57.52 18.16 -15.17
CA GLY A 64 56.24 18.42 -14.51
C GLY A 64 55.23 17.30 -14.74
N ASP A 65 53.95 17.64 -14.82
CA ASP A 65 52.87 16.66 -15.05
C ASP A 65 53.05 15.89 -16.36
N VAL A 66 52.82 14.57 -16.29
CA VAL A 66 52.98 13.67 -17.43
C VAL A 66 51.60 13.37 -18.01
N THR A 67 51.40 13.71 -19.28
CA THR A 67 50.19 13.32 -20.02
C THR A 67 50.54 12.17 -20.95
N VAL A 68 49.87 11.04 -20.76
CA VAL A 68 50.04 9.82 -21.55
C VAL A 68 48.86 9.67 -22.49
N ASP A 69 49.13 9.58 -23.80
CA ASP A 69 48.14 9.25 -24.80
C ASP A 69 47.96 7.72 -24.85
N LEU A 70 46.74 7.25 -24.59
CA LEU A 70 46.46 5.82 -24.45
C LEU A 70 46.59 5.08 -25.78
N ALA A 71 46.34 5.72 -26.92
CA ALA A 71 46.49 5.10 -28.23
C ALA A 71 47.98 4.87 -28.56
N VAL A 72 48.83 5.84 -28.18
CA VAL A 72 50.29 5.74 -28.33
C VAL A 72 50.86 4.69 -27.38
N LEU A 73 50.37 4.63 -26.14
CA LEU A 73 50.79 3.61 -25.19
C LEU A 73 50.36 2.20 -25.63
N ASP A 74 49.14 2.03 -26.16
CA ASP A 74 48.65 0.76 -26.71
C ASP A 74 49.51 0.28 -27.89
N ALA A 75 49.79 1.16 -28.86
CA ALA A 75 50.66 0.82 -29.99
C ALA A 75 52.06 0.40 -29.52
N LYS A 76 52.65 1.16 -28.58
CA LYS A 76 53.96 0.82 -28.00
C LYS A 76 53.98 -0.53 -27.28
N LEU A 77 52.92 -0.86 -26.54
CA LEU A 77 52.82 -2.15 -25.84
C LEU A 77 52.73 -3.32 -26.82
N ARG A 78 51.97 -3.15 -27.92
CA ARG A 78 51.88 -4.13 -29.01
C ARG A 78 53.22 -4.33 -29.73
N ASP A 79 53.96 -3.24 -29.97
CA ASP A 79 55.27 -3.26 -30.63
C ASP A 79 56.41 -3.67 -29.68
N SER A 80 56.15 -3.78 -28.38
CA SER A 80 57.13 -4.20 -27.37
C SER A 80 57.16 -5.73 -27.19
N PRO A 81 58.14 -6.28 -26.44
CA PRO A 81 58.13 -7.68 -26.05
C PRO A 81 56.89 -8.14 -25.26
N ALA A 82 56.02 -7.23 -24.82
CA ALA A 82 54.71 -7.57 -24.26
C ALA A 82 53.78 -8.21 -25.31
N GLY A 83 53.84 -7.77 -26.58
CA GLY A 83 53.08 -8.34 -27.71
C GLY A 83 51.55 -8.27 -27.59
N CYS A 84 51.02 -7.53 -26.61
CA CYS A 84 49.60 -7.46 -26.28
C CYS A 84 49.15 -5.99 -26.11
N GLY A 85 47.84 -5.76 -26.22
CA GLY A 85 47.24 -4.45 -26.12
C GLY A 85 47.18 -3.90 -24.69
N LEU A 86 46.95 -2.60 -24.56
CA LEU A 86 46.88 -1.89 -23.29
C LEU A 86 45.86 -2.49 -22.31
N VAL A 87 44.72 -2.97 -22.81
CA VAL A 87 43.68 -3.61 -22.00
C VAL A 87 44.19 -4.92 -21.40
N GLU A 88 44.79 -5.78 -22.23
CA GLU A 88 45.33 -7.09 -21.82
C GLU A 88 46.47 -6.94 -20.80
N VAL A 89 47.37 -5.97 -21.03
CA VAL A 89 48.44 -5.61 -20.09
C VAL A 89 47.86 -5.15 -18.76
N THR A 90 46.87 -4.25 -18.80
CA THR A 90 46.26 -3.70 -17.58
C THR A 90 45.51 -4.78 -16.81
N GLU A 91 44.80 -5.69 -17.48
CA GLU A 91 44.12 -6.82 -16.86
C GLU A 91 45.10 -7.80 -16.19
N ALA A 92 46.24 -8.07 -16.83
CA ALA A 92 47.29 -8.91 -16.26
C ALA A 92 47.96 -8.30 -15.02
N LEU A 93 47.93 -6.96 -14.87
CA LEU A 93 48.56 -6.22 -13.77
C LEU A 93 47.59 -5.79 -12.66
N ARG A 94 46.29 -5.65 -12.95
CA ARG A 94 45.27 -5.13 -12.01
C ARG A 94 44.04 -6.01 -11.85
N GLY A 95 43.96 -7.11 -12.59
CA GLY A 95 42.80 -7.98 -12.62
C GLY A 95 41.75 -7.54 -13.64
N PRO A 96 40.64 -8.28 -13.76
CA PRO A 96 39.66 -8.11 -14.82
C PRO A 96 39.04 -6.71 -14.82
N LEU A 97 39.05 -6.04 -15.97
CA LEU A 97 38.48 -4.71 -16.11
C LEU A 97 36.99 -4.80 -16.46
N VAL A 98 36.20 -3.84 -15.97
CA VAL A 98 34.76 -3.76 -16.25
C VAL A 98 34.47 -2.63 -17.23
N ASP A 99 33.87 -2.97 -18.37
CA ASP A 99 33.28 -1.97 -19.26
C ASP A 99 32.05 -1.32 -18.60
N ARG A 100 32.25 -0.18 -17.92
CA ARG A 100 31.17 0.52 -17.23
C ARG A 100 30.15 1.13 -18.20
N PRO A 101 30.54 1.72 -19.36
CA PRO A 101 29.59 2.11 -20.39
C PRO A 101 28.71 0.96 -20.91
N ALA A 102 29.29 -0.16 -21.33
CA ALA A 102 28.53 -1.30 -21.84
C ALA A 102 27.61 -1.90 -20.77
N ARG A 103 28.09 -2.02 -19.51
CA ARG A 103 27.25 -2.47 -18.39
C ARG A 103 26.08 -1.53 -18.11
N ARG A 104 26.29 -0.21 -18.26
CA ARG A 104 25.21 0.78 -18.15
C ARG A 104 24.21 0.64 -19.30
N ALA A 105 24.71 0.59 -20.54
CA ALA A 105 23.88 0.40 -21.73
C ALA A 105 23.07 -0.90 -21.67
N GLN A 106 23.65 -2.00 -21.18
CA GLN A 106 22.96 -3.27 -20.99
C GLN A 106 21.81 -3.14 -19.98
N ARG A 107 22.04 -2.48 -18.84
CA ARG A 107 20.99 -2.24 -17.83
C ARG A 107 19.88 -1.34 -18.36
N ASP A 108 20.23 -0.32 -19.13
CA ASP A 108 19.26 0.61 -19.72
C ASP A 108 18.44 -0.08 -20.83
N ALA A 109 19.08 -0.94 -21.63
CA ALA A 109 18.41 -1.77 -22.63
C ALA A 109 17.48 -2.80 -21.99
N GLU A 110 17.91 -3.46 -20.93
CA GLU A 110 17.09 -4.41 -20.17
C GLU A 110 15.87 -3.72 -19.55
N ARG A 111 16.06 -2.57 -18.90
CA ARG A 111 14.96 -1.74 -18.39
C ARG A 111 13.99 -1.34 -19.50
N SER A 112 14.52 -0.90 -20.64
CA SER A 112 13.70 -0.51 -21.79
C SER A 112 12.89 -1.69 -22.32
N ARG A 113 13.46 -2.90 -22.33
CA ARG A 113 12.77 -4.14 -22.73
C ARG A 113 11.61 -4.47 -21.80
N ILE A 114 11.80 -4.40 -20.47
CA ILE A 114 10.73 -4.65 -19.48
C ILE A 114 9.53 -3.74 -19.77
N TRP A 115 9.76 -2.44 -19.94
CA TRP A 115 8.68 -1.47 -20.16
C TRP A 115 8.05 -1.58 -21.55
N ALA A 116 8.83 -1.94 -22.58
CA ALA A 116 8.28 -2.24 -23.89
C ALA A 116 7.39 -3.50 -23.85
N GLY A 117 7.82 -4.55 -23.15
CA GLY A 117 7.03 -5.76 -22.92
C GLY A 117 5.74 -5.47 -22.14
N ALA A 118 5.80 -4.61 -21.12
CA ALA A 118 4.61 -4.19 -20.38
C ALA A 118 3.58 -3.46 -21.27
N ARG A 119 4.03 -2.57 -22.15
CA ARG A 119 3.14 -1.90 -23.13
C ARG A 119 2.53 -2.89 -24.13
N GLN A 120 3.32 -3.86 -24.61
CA GLN A 120 2.80 -4.93 -25.46
C GLN A 120 1.77 -5.79 -24.73
N ALA A 121 2.00 -6.10 -23.45
CA ALA A 121 1.04 -6.82 -22.62
C ALA A 121 -0.27 -6.03 -22.42
N LEU A 122 -0.21 -4.72 -22.21
CA LEU A 122 -1.42 -3.87 -22.16
C LEU A 122 -2.21 -3.93 -23.48
N ALA A 123 -1.51 -3.91 -24.62
CA ALA A 123 -2.10 -4.00 -25.94
C ALA A 123 -2.77 -5.36 -26.17
N ALA A 124 -2.06 -6.45 -25.86
CA ALA A 124 -2.57 -7.81 -25.97
C ALA A 124 -3.76 -8.07 -25.04
N ALA A 125 -3.74 -7.49 -23.83
CA ALA A 125 -4.84 -7.55 -22.89
C ALA A 125 -6.00 -6.61 -23.26
N GLY A 126 -5.82 -5.76 -24.28
CA GLY A 126 -6.85 -4.87 -24.81
C GLY A 126 -7.27 -3.75 -23.84
N ILE A 127 -6.39 -3.31 -22.94
CA ILE A 127 -6.61 -2.18 -22.04
C ILE A 127 -5.77 -0.95 -22.38
N GLN A 128 -4.93 -1.03 -23.42
CA GLN A 128 -4.07 0.07 -23.88
C GLN A 128 -4.85 1.34 -24.27
N SER A 129 -6.06 1.21 -24.82
CA SER A 129 -6.88 2.35 -25.23
C SER A 129 -7.38 3.20 -24.05
N SER A 130 -7.25 2.69 -22.83
CA SER A 130 -7.69 3.40 -21.64
C SER A 130 -6.63 4.39 -21.18
N ALA A 131 -7.00 5.66 -21.02
CA ALA A 131 -6.08 6.72 -20.58
C ALA A 131 -5.38 6.40 -19.23
N TRP A 132 -6.05 5.67 -18.34
CA TRP A 132 -5.49 5.28 -17.05
C TRP A 132 -4.35 4.26 -17.15
N ALA A 133 -4.28 3.44 -18.21
CA ALA A 133 -3.34 2.33 -18.30
C ALA A 133 -1.90 2.78 -18.52
N GLU A 134 -1.69 3.79 -19.37
CA GLU A 134 -0.37 4.41 -19.57
C GLU A 134 0.07 5.20 -18.34
N THR A 135 -0.85 5.96 -17.73
CA THR A 135 -0.60 6.68 -16.46
C THR A 135 -0.17 5.71 -15.35
N TRP A 136 -0.87 4.58 -15.22
CA TRP A 136 -0.54 3.53 -14.26
C TRP A 136 0.88 2.96 -14.48
N LEU A 137 1.24 2.60 -15.72
CA LEU A 137 2.60 2.12 -16.02
C LEU A 137 3.67 3.17 -15.67
N ASP A 138 3.43 4.42 -16.02
CA ASP A 138 4.35 5.52 -15.74
C ASP A 138 4.51 5.78 -14.24
N GLU A 139 3.44 5.66 -13.46
CA GLU A 139 3.49 5.76 -12.01
C GLU A 139 4.28 4.64 -11.35
N ILE A 140 4.15 3.40 -11.83
CA ILE A 140 4.97 2.27 -11.35
C ILE A 140 6.43 2.51 -11.69
N ARG A 141 6.71 2.98 -12.92
CA ARG A 141 8.06 3.30 -13.38
C ARG A 141 8.72 4.38 -12.53
N ARG A 142 7.99 5.45 -12.19
CA ARG A 142 8.48 6.53 -11.31
C ARG A 142 8.62 6.08 -9.86
N GLY A 143 7.72 5.24 -9.37
CA GLY A 143 7.72 4.74 -7.99
C GLY A 143 8.90 3.83 -7.67
N GLY A 144 9.53 3.21 -8.67
CA GLY A 144 10.79 2.47 -8.52
C GLY A 144 10.71 1.19 -7.67
N SER A 145 9.52 0.79 -7.22
CA SER A 145 9.28 -0.42 -6.43
C SER A 145 9.69 -1.69 -7.18
N THR A 146 9.46 -1.73 -8.50
CA THR A 146 9.90 -2.82 -9.39
C THR A 146 11.38 -2.77 -9.72
N GLY A 147 12.03 -1.60 -9.59
CA GLY A 147 13.44 -1.40 -9.93
C GLY A 147 14.43 -2.04 -8.97
N ARG A 148 13.98 -2.50 -7.80
CA ARG A 148 14.77 -3.24 -6.80
C ARG A 148 14.68 -4.77 -6.98
N LEU A 149 13.75 -5.23 -7.81
CA LEU A 149 13.54 -6.66 -8.06
C LEU A 149 14.49 -7.16 -9.14
N ARG A 150 14.66 -8.48 -9.21
CA ARG A 150 15.32 -9.11 -10.36
C ARG A 150 14.48 -8.83 -11.63
N PRO A 151 15.10 -8.57 -12.80
CA PRO A 151 14.40 -8.23 -14.04
C PRO A 151 13.22 -9.16 -14.35
N GLN A 152 13.44 -10.48 -14.35
CA GLN A 152 12.39 -11.46 -14.62
C GLN A 152 11.20 -11.36 -13.65
N VAL A 153 11.48 -11.18 -12.35
CA VAL A 153 10.44 -11.05 -11.32
C VAL A 153 9.63 -9.77 -11.53
N ALA A 154 10.27 -8.68 -11.95
CA ALA A 154 9.57 -7.44 -12.28
C ALA A 154 8.69 -7.60 -13.53
N GLU A 155 9.18 -8.29 -14.56
CA GLU A 155 8.40 -8.60 -15.77
C GLU A 155 7.16 -9.43 -15.43
N ASP A 156 7.34 -10.54 -14.71
CA ASP A 156 6.26 -11.45 -14.33
C ASP A 156 5.21 -10.72 -13.47
N LEU A 157 5.66 -9.91 -12.51
CA LEU A 157 4.78 -9.14 -11.63
C LEU A 157 3.95 -8.09 -12.40
N ILE A 158 4.57 -7.35 -13.33
CA ILE A 158 3.87 -6.36 -14.15
C ILE A 158 2.87 -7.08 -15.07
N ALA A 159 3.27 -8.20 -15.68
CA ALA A 159 2.40 -9.00 -16.52
C ALA A 159 1.18 -9.54 -15.75
N GLN A 160 1.39 -10.09 -14.54
CA GLN A 160 0.30 -10.52 -13.66
C GLN A 160 -0.63 -9.36 -13.29
N ALA A 161 -0.09 -8.19 -12.95
CA ALA A 161 -0.91 -7.02 -12.64
C ALA A 161 -1.77 -6.58 -13.83
N ILE A 162 -1.22 -6.60 -15.05
CA ILE A 162 -1.94 -6.33 -16.29
C ILE A 162 -3.06 -7.35 -16.51
N GLN A 163 -2.80 -8.64 -16.30
CA GLN A 163 -3.81 -9.69 -16.43
C GLN A 163 -4.97 -9.49 -15.45
N VAL A 164 -4.68 -9.16 -14.19
CA VAL A 164 -5.72 -8.85 -13.19
C VAL A 164 -6.54 -7.65 -13.65
N LEU A 165 -5.89 -6.54 -13.97
CA LEU A 165 -6.56 -5.30 -14.36
C LEU A 165 -7.41 -5.47 -15.62
N ALA A 166 -6.91 -6.18 -16.62
CA ALA A 166 -7.66 -6.45 -17.84
C ALA A 166 -8.91 -7.29 -17.57
N ARG A 167 -8.81 -8.29 -16.69
CA ARG A 167 -9.97 -9.11 -16.30
C ARG A 167 -11.03 -8.29 -15.56
N LEU A 168 -10.62 -7.42 -14.65
CA LEU A 168 -11.53 -6.62 -13.83
C LEU A 168 -12.15 -5.42 -14.57
N THR A 169 -11.46 -4.85 -15.56
CA THR A 169 -11.92 -3.63 -16.25
C THR A 169 -12.69 -3.90 -17.55
N ARG A 170 -12.52 -5.06 -18.20
CA ARG A 170 -13.15 -5.36 -19.49
C ARG A 170 -14.58 -5.91 -19.40
N GLY A 171 -15.14 -6.09 -18.21
CA GLY A 171 -16.56 -6.42 -18.03
C GLY A 171 -17.02 -7.77 -18.63
N ALA A 172 -16.09 -8.68 -18.96
CA ALA A 172 -16.44 -10.02 -19.44
C ALA A 172 -16.93 -10.91 -18.28
N GLY A 173 -18.15 -10.67 -17.81
CA GLY A 173 -18.89 -11.60 -16.95
C GLY A 173 -18.25 -11.91 -15.60
N THR A 174 -17.60 -10.94 -14.93
CA THR A 174 -17.20 -11.09 -13.53
C THR A 174 -18.44 -11.15 -12.65
N ARG A 175 -19.01 -12.35 -12.57
CA ARG A 175 -19.61 -12.84 -11.33
C ARG A 175 -18.57 -12.59 -10.25
N ASP A 176 -18.93 -11.80 -9.24
CA ASP A 176 -18.56 -12.02 -7.84
C ASP A 176 -17.48 -13.12 -7.65
N GLN A 177 -16.22 -12.78 -7.96
CA GLN A 177 -15.10 -13.73 -7.93
C GLN A 177 -14.32 -13.52 -6.64
N GLY A 178 -14.04 -14.60 -5.91
CA GLY A 178 -13.21 -14.55 -4.71
C GLY A 178 -11.82 -14.01 -5.01
N ARG A 179 -11.28 -13.13 -4.16
CA ARG A 179 -9.92 -12.59 -4.30
C ARG A 179 -8.88 -13.71 -4.34
N GLY A 180 -9.07 -14.74 -3.52
CA GLY A 180 -8.23 -15.93 -3.50
C GLY A 180 -8.27 -16.72 -4.81
N ASP A 181 -9.47 -16.90 -5.40
CA ASP A 181 -9.62 -17.58 -6.68
C ASP A 181 -8.96 -16.80 -7.82
N LEU A 182 -9.13 -15.47 -7.81
CA LEU A 182 -8.48 -14.58 -8.77
C LEU A 182 -6.96 -14.63 -8.64
N ALA A 183 -6.44 -14.64 -7.41
CA ALA A 183 -5.02 -14.77 -7.13
C ALA A 183 -4.48 -16.13 -7.59
N ALA A 184 -5.17 -17.23 -7.28
CA ALA A 184 -4.76 -18.57 -7.65
C ALA A 184 -4.73 -18.76 -9.17
N LEU A 185 -5.72 -18.20 -9.88
CA LEU A 185 -5.79 -18.26 -11.34
C LEU A 185 -4.60 -17.58 -12.03
N ILE A 186 -4.11 -16.47 -11.48
CA ILE A 186 -3.12 -15.60 -12.13
C ILE A 186 -1.70 -15.88 -11.62
N THR A 187 -1.56 -16.15 -10.33
CA THR A 187 -0.26 -16.30 -9.66
C THR A 187 0.07 -17.75 -9.30
N GLY A 188 -0.90 -18.66 -9.39
CA GLY A 188 -0.78 -20.04 -8.87
C GLY A 188 -0.92 -20.15 -7.34
N SER A 189 -1.17 -19.03 -6.64
CA SER A 189 -1.34 -18.99 -5.18
C SER A 189 -2.58 -18.19 -4.79
N ALA A 190 -3.40 -18.72 -3.88
CA ALA A 190 -4.55 -17.99 -3.32
C ALA A 190 -4.15 -16.71 -2.56
N HIS A 191 -2.87 -16.58 -2.18
CA HIS A 191 -2.31 -15.45 -1.44
C HIS A 191 -1.68 -14.39 -2.33
N GLY A 192 -1.65 -14.58 -3.66
CA GLY A 192 -0.98 -13.66 -4.58
C GLY A 192 -1.52 -12.23 -4.60
N LEU A 193 -2.75 -12.01 -4.10
CA LEU A 193 -3.41 -10.70 -4.01
C LEU A 193 -3.69 -10.25 -2.57
N ASP A 194 -2.99 -10.83 -1.59
CA ASP A 194 -3.11 -10.38 -0.20
C ASP A 194 -2.60 -8.95 -0.01
N ASP A 195 -3.10 -8.28 1.04
CA ASP A 195 -2.94 -6.83 1.26
C ASP A 195 -1.47 -6.38 1.36
N ASP A 196 -0.59 -7.26 1.81
CA ASP A 196 0.84 -7.04 1.98
C ASP A 196 1.65 -7.26 0.69
N THR A 197 1.06 -7.89 -0.32
CA THR A 197 1.73 -8.19 -1.58
C THR A 197 1.98 -6.93 -2.42
N LEU A 198 3.10 -6.92 -3.15
CA LEU A 198 3.34 -5.85 -4.13
C LEU A 198 2.30 -5.91 -5.27
N LEU A 199 1.90 -7.11 -5.69
CA LEU A 199 0.91 -7.29 -6.75
C LEU A 199 -0.42 -6.62 -6.40
N SER A 200 -0.96 -6.85 -5.19
CA SER A 200 -2.19 -6.22 -4.71
C SER A 200 -2.10 -4.69 -4.76
N ARG A 201 -0.97 -4.11 -4.30
CA ARG A 201 -0.73 -2.67 -4.37
C ARG A 201 -0.70 -2.12 -5.80
N LEU A 202 -0.07 -2.84 -6.74
CA LEU A 202 -0.05 -2.44 -8.15
C LEU A 202 -1.44 -2.48 -8.77
N VAL A 203 -2.23 -3.52 -8.48
CA VAL A 203 -3.60 -3.67 -8.99
C VAL A 203 -4.53 -2.61 -8.39
N LEU A 204 -4.52 -2.41 -7.07
CA LEU A 204 -5.35 -1.40 -6.41
C LEU A 204 -5.07 0.01 -6.96
N ARG A 205 -3.80 0.33 -7.24
CA ARG A 205 -3.43 1.59 -7.89
C ARG A 205 -4.01 1.70 -9.31
N GLY A 206 -3.98 0.62 -10.09
CA GLY A 206 -4.59 0.59 -11.42
C GLY A 206 -6.11 0.72 -11.37
N LEU A 207 -6.78 0.06 -10.41
CA LEU A 207 -8.21 0.16 -10.20
C LEU A 207 -8.64 1.56 -9.74
N ALA A 208 -7.87 2.20 -8.86
CA ALA A 208 -8.12 3.56 -8.40
C ALA A 208 -8.10 4.54 -9.59
N LEU A 209 -7.06 4.46 -10.44
CA LEU A 209 -6.95 5.25 -11.67
C LEU A 209 -8.07 4.93 -12.67
N ALA A 210 -8.42 3.66 -12.85
CA ALA A 210 -9.48 3.25 -13.78
C ALA A 210 -10.87 3.76 -13.38
N ARG A 211 -11.07 4.04 -12.09
CA ARG A 211 -12.36 4.49 -11.52
C ARG A 211 -12.35 5.96 -11.12
N ASP A 212 -11.24 6.66 -11.32
CA ASP A 212 -11.04 8.06 -10.91
C ASP A 212 -11.32 8.30 -9.41
N VAL A 213 -10.77 7.44 -8.55
CA VAL A 213 -10.88 7.57 -7.09
C VAL A 213 -9.49 7.68 -6.43
N PRO A 214 -9.36 8.37 -5.29
CA PRO A 214 -8.11 8.37 -4.53
C PRO A 214 -7.70 6.95 -4.13
N LEU A 215 -6.39 6.67 -4.15
CA LEU A 215 -5.86 5.38 -3.69
C LEU A 215 -6.12 5.25 -2.18
N PRO A 216 -6.91 4.26 -1.72
CA PRO A 216 -7.19 4.08 -0.30
C PRO A 216 -5.93 3.66 0.47
N THR A 217 -5.72 4.30 1.62
CA THR A 217 -4.66 3.96 2.59
C THR A 217 -5.15 2.93 3.61
N GLU A 218 -6.43 2.94 3.95
CA GLU A 218 -7.05 2.11 4.97
C GLU A 218 -7.56 0.77 4.40
N ALA A 219 -7.63 -0.24 5.26
CA ALA A 219 -8.07 -1.59 4.87
C ALA A 219 -9.51 -1.61 4.34
N GLU A 220 -10.39 -0.81 4.93
CA GLU A 220 -11.78 -0.67 4.49
C GLU A 220 -11.87 -0.12 3.07
N GLY A 221 -11.18 0.99 2.80
CA GLY A 221 -11.14 1.59 1.47
C GLY A 221 -10.57 0.63 0.41
N ARG A 222 -9.54 -0.16 0.75
CA ARG A 222 -9.00 -1.20 -0.15
C ARG A 222 -10.05 -2.28 -0.46
N ARG A 223 -10.78 -2.78 0.55
CA ARG A 223 -11.87 -3.76 0.36
C ARG A 223 -13.02 -3.19 -0.48
N ALA A 224 -13.37 -1.93 -0.26
CA ALA A 224 -14.38 -1.24 -1.05
C ALA A 224 -13.95 -1.14 -2.53
N LEU A 225 -12.68 -0.82 -2.80
CA LEU A 225 -12.15 -0.75 -4.16
C LEU A 225 -12.14 -2.12 -4.87
N TRP A 226 -11.78 -3.20 -4.17
CA TRP A 226 -11.89 -4.58 -4.69
C TRP A 226 -13.34 -4.95 -5.02
N THR A 227 -14.26 -4.69 -4.09
CA THR A 227 -15.70 -4.95 -4.26
C THR A 227 -16.25 -4.18 -5.45
N ALA A 228 -15.88 -2.91 -5.58
CA ALA A 228 -16.30 -2.05 -6.68
C ALA A 228 -15.80 -2.55 -8.06
N ALA A 229 -14.70 -3.31 -8.07
CA ALA A 229 -14.16 -4.00 -9.25
C ALA A 229 -14.73 -5.43 -9.43
N GLY A 230 -15.71 -5.86 -8.63
CA GLY A 230 -16.34 -7.18 -8.73
C GLY A 230 -15.57 -8.31 -8.04
N VAL A 231 -14.62 -7.98 -7.15
CA VAL A 231 -13.83 -8.96 -6.39
C VAL A 231 -14.39 -9.08 -4.98
N ILE A 232 -14.79 -10.30 -4.59
CA ILE A 232 -15.21 -10.62 -3.23
C ILE A 232 -13.97 -10.93 -2.40
N VAL A 233 -13.71 -10.12 -1.36
CA VAL A 233 -12.60 -10.39 -0.43
C VAL A 233 -13.04 -11.38 0.65
N ASP A 234 -14.15 -11.10 1.30
CA ASP A 234 -14.83 -11.95 2.30
C ASP A 234 -16.25 -11.39 2.48
N GLU A 235 -17.23 -12.26 2.50
CA GLU A 235 -18.65 -11.91 2.50
C GLU A 235 -19.43 -12.42 3.70
N VAL A 236 -18.86 -13.36 4.46
CA VAL A 236 -19.58 -14.15 5.46
C VAL A 236 -18.94 -14.10 6.84
N SER A 237 -17.65 -13.77 6.96
CA SER A 237 -17.00 -13.69 8.28
C SER A 237 -17.30 -12.38 9.00
N ALA A 238 -17.51 -11.29 8.25
CA ALA A 238 -17.92 -10.01 8.83
C ALA A 238 -19.45 -10.00 9.02
N THR A 239 -19.87 -9.81 10.26
CA THR A 239 -21.29 -9.73 10.62
C THR A 239 -21.64 -8.42 11.30
N VAL A 240 -22.87 -7.95 11.13
CA VAL A 240 -23.49 -6.92 11.96
C VAL A 240 -24.57 -7.57 12.84
N LEU A 241 -24.56 -7.24 14.14
CA LEU A 241 -25.54 -7.73 15.08
C LEU A 241 -26.75 -6.80 15.11
N THR A 242 -27.95 -7.38 15.01
CA THR A 242 -29.22 -6.65 14.91
C THR A 242 -30.24 -7.24 15.86
N TYR A 243 -31.23 -6.45 16.26
CA TYR A 243 -32.33 -6.89 17.12
C TYR A 243 -33.61 -6.14 16.76
N GLY A 244 -34.76 -6.78 16.88
CA GLY A 244 -36.07 -6.12 16.70
C GLY A 244 -36.38 -5.58 15.30
N LEU A 245 -35.56 -5.85 14.28
CA LEU A 245 -35.81 -5.41 12.91
C LEU A 245 -37.06 -6.12 12.34
N ARG A 246 -38.03 -5.32 11.88
CA ARG A 246 -39.30 -5.81 11.30
C ARG A 246 -39.52 -5.23 9.91
N PRO A 247 -38.82 -5.69 8.86
CA PRO A 247 -39.04 -5.21 7.50
C PRO A 247 -40.43 -5.59 6.96
N VAL A 248 -40.99 -4.75 6.08
CA VAL A 248 -42.34 -4.87 5.49
C VAL A 248 -42.36 -5.79 4.24
N GLY A 249 -41.25 -6.46 3.93
CA GLY A 249 -41.14 -7.37 2.79
C GLY A 249 -41.56 -8.81 3.11
N ASP A 250 -41.47 -9.69 2.10
CA ASP A 250 -41.75 -11.13 2.21
C ASP A 250 -40.58 -11.98 1.67
N THR A 251 -39.36 -11.43 1.65
CA THR A 251 -38.18 -12.25 1.38
C THR A 251 -37.96 -13.21 2.55
N VAL A 252 -37.19 -14.28 2.33
CA VAL A 252 -36.81 -15.22 3.40
C VAL A 252 -36.14 -14.48 4.56
N LEU A 253 -35.28 -13.50 4.24
CA LEU A 253 -34.62 -12.68 5.26
C LEU A 253 -35.61 -11.77 5.99
N ASP A 254 -36.58 -11.17 5.29
CA ASP A 254 -37.59 -10.33 5.93
C ASP A 254 -38.39 -11.12 6.97
N ARG A 255 -38.89 -12.30 6.57
CA ARG A 255 -39.62 -13.19 7.48
C ARG A 255 -38.75 -13.67 8.64
N HIS A 256 -37.50 -14.05 8.36
CA HIS A 256 -36.56 -14.47 9.40
C HIS A 256 -36.34 -13.37 10.44
N LEU A 257 -36.14 -12.12 10.02
CA LEU A 257 -35.97 -10.99 10.94
C LEU A 257 -37.23 -10.72 11.76
N CYS A 258 -38.42 -10.80 11.16
CA CYS A 258 -39.69 -10.70 11.88
C CYS A 258 -39.86 -11.81 12.92
N GLU A 259 -39.57 -13.07 12.57
CA GLU A 259 -39.61 -14.21 13.51
C GLU A 259 -38.62 -14.04 14.66
N ARG A 260 -37.39 -13.57 14.37
CA ARG A 260 -36.38 -13.25 15.40
C ARG A 260 -36.88 -12.13 16.33
N ALA A 261 -37.53 -11.10 15.77
CA ALA A 261 -38.11 -10.01 16.54
C ALA A 261 -39.30 -10.47 17.42
N ASP A 262 -40.10 -11.44 16.97
CA ASP A 262 -41.18 -12.03 17.78
C ASP A 262 -40.65 -12.87 18.95
N LEU A 263 -39.44 -13.41 18.81
CA LEU A 263 -38.76 -14.22 19.83
C LEU A 263 -37.79 -13.41 20.71
N HIS A 264 -37.74 -12.07 20.56
CA HIS A 264 -36.77 -11.20 21.23
C HIS A 264 -35.33 -11.70 21.09
N ALA A 265 -34.95 -12.12 19.87
CA ALA A 265 -33.71 -12.84 19.65
C ALA A 265 -32.77 -12.12 18.66
N PRO A 266 -31.49 -11.83 19.02
CA PRO A 266 -30.53 -11.08 18.17
C PRO A 266 -30.10 -11.76 16.86
N ALA A 267 -30.15 -11.12 15.69
CA ALA A 267 -29.72 -11.72 14.42
C ALA A 267 -28.37 -11.15 13.93
N HIS A 268 -27.46 -12.02 13.49
CA HIS A 268 -26.26 -11.63 12.74
C HIS A 268 -26.58 -11.59 11.24
N LEU A 269 -26.23 -10.49 10.58
CA LEU A 269 -26.32 -10.34 9.13
C LEU A 269 -24.92 -10.23 8.54
N THR A 270 -24.69 -10.91 7.41
CA THR A 270 -23.43 -10.88 6.67
C THR A 270 -23.50 -9.91 5.49
N VAL A 271 -22.35 -9.56 4.90
CA VAL A 271 -22.34 -8.77 3.63
C VAL A 271 -23.13 -9.49 2.54
N ARG A 272 -23.07 -10.83 2.51
CA ARG A 272 -23.81 -11.66 1.56
C ARG A 272 -25.33 -11.49 1.68
N ASP A 273 -25.84 -11.42 2.91
CA ASP A 273 -27.26 -11.17 3.16
C ASP A 273 -27.67 -9.78 2.64
N LEU A 274 -26.86 -8.77 2.95
CA LEU A 274 -27.14 -7.37 2.61
C LEU A 274 -27.06 -7.06 1.10
N ARG A 275 -26.27 -7.81 0.31
CA ARG A 275 -26.12 -7.57 -1.15
C ARG A 275 -27.45 -7.69 -1.90
N ALA A 276 -28.21 -8.74 -1.60
CA ALA A 276 -29.50 -9.01 -2.24
C ALA A 276 -30.68 -8.35 -1.51
N TRP A 277 -30.48 -7.92 -0.26
CA TRP A 277 -31.53 -7.34 0.56
C TRP A 277 -31.68 -5.84 0.34
N ARG A 278 -32.93 -5.36 0.38
CA ARG A 278 -33.28 -3.94 0.29
C ARG A 278 -34.28 -3.66 1.41
N PRO A 279 -33.80 -3.39 2.63
CA PRO A 279 -34.68 -3.27 3.78
C PRO A 279 -35.67 -2.12 3.60
N ARG A 280 -36.92 -2.36 3.98
CA ARG A 280 -37.94 -1.33 4.16
C ARG A 280 -38.63 -1.58 5.48
N LEU A 281 -38.39 -0.72 6.45
CA LEU A 281 -39.08 -0.76 7.73
C LEU A 281 -40.43 -0.03 7.62
N PRO A 282 -41.37 -0.25 8.56
CA PRO A 282 -42.59 0.54 8.66
C PRO A 282 -42.27 2.04 8.64
N GLY A 283 -43.14 2.84 8.00
CA GLY A 283 -42.90 4.27 7.82
C GLY A 283 -42.64 4.98 9.15
N GLY A 284 -41.52 5.71 9.24
CA GLY A 284 -41.11 6.41 10.46
C GLY A 284 -40.42 5.53 11.51
N ALA A 285 -40.05 4.29 11.18
CA ALA A 285 -39.26 3.45 12.07
C ALA A 285 -37.92 4.13 12.41
N ARG A 286 -37.67 4.26 13.71
CA ARG A 286 -36.40 4.74 14.25
C ARG A 286 -35.56 3.55 14.71
N VAL A 287 -34.39 3.38 14.10
CA VAL A 287 -33.42 2.34 14.46
C VAL A 287 -32.34 2.96 15.34
N HIS A 288 -32.13 2.36 16.51
CA HIS A 288 -31.06 2.80 17.42
C HIS A 288 -29.78 2.04 17.11
N VAL A 289 -28.67 2.78 17.05
CA VAL A 289 -27.35 2.30 16.69
C VAL A 289 -26.39 2.62 17.83
N PHE A 290 -25.62 1.64 18.27
CA PHE A 290 -24.67 1.76 19.38
C PHE A 290 -23.46 0.86 19.14
N GLU A 291 -22.39 1.05 19.90
CA GLU A 291 -21.13 0.34 19.69
C GLU A 291 -21.08 -0.98 20.46
N ASN A 292 -21.66 -1.02 21.65
CA ASN A 292 -21.47 -2.08 22.61
C ASN A 292 -22.52 -3.20 22.50
N PRO A 293 -22.11 -4.46 22.27
CA PRO A 293 -23.03 -5.60 22.27
C PRO A 293 -23.86 -5.74 23.55
N ARG A 294 -23.35 -5.29 24.71
CA ARG A 294 -24.05 -5.42 25.99
C ARG A 294 -25.37 -4.64 26.03
N VAL A 295 -25.47 -3.52 25.31
CA VAL A 295 -26.74 -2.77 25.17
C VAL A 295 -27.78 -3.61 24.46
N LEU A 296 -27.37 -4.33 23.40
CA LEU A 296 -28.26 -5.22 22.65
C LEU A 296 -28.71 -6.41 23.49
N GLU A 297 -27.77 -7.05 24.19
CA GLU A 297 -28.07 -8.19 25.07
C GLU A 297 -29.08 -7.79 26.15
N ALA A 298 -28.87 -6.66 26.81
CA ALA A 298 -29.77 -6.20 27.85
C ALA A 298 -31.15 -5.80 27.30
N ALA A 299 -31.23 -5.23 26.09
CA ALA A 299 -32.49 -4.95 25.43
C ALA A 299 -33.24 -6.24 25.04
N ALA A 300 -32.52 -7.29 24.64
CA ALA A 300 -33.09 -8.60 24.38
C ALA A 300 -33.59 -9.28 25.67
N ASP A 301 -32.81 -9.21 26.76
CA ASP A 301 -33.20 -9.71 28.10
C ASP A 301 -34.46 -9.00 28.61
N ALA A 302 -34.60 -7.70 28.33
CA ALA A 302 -35.76 -6.88 28.66
C ALA A 302 -36.94 -7.04 27.68
N ALA A 303 -36.78 -7.84 26.61
CA ALA A 303 -37.77 -8.00 25.55
C ALA A 303 -38.21 -6.67 24.89
N ALA A 304 -37.28 -5.71 24.77
CA ALA A 304 -37.52 -4.39 24.21
C ALA A 304 -38.13 -4.48 22.80
N GLY A 305 -39.09 -3.61 22.47
CA GLY A 305 -39.76 -3.60 21.17
C GLY A 305 -39.01 -2.85 20.06
N THR A 306 -37.96 -2.13 20.41
CA THR A 306 -37.28 -1.17 19.55
C THR A 306 -36.24 -1.84 18.64
N PRO A 307 -36.17 -1.50 17.34
CA PRO A 307 -35.16 -2.05 16.44
C PRO A 307 -33.76 -1.46 16.72
N LEU A 308 -32.77 -2.34 16.84
CA LEU A 308 -31.40 -2.02 17.23
C LEU A 308 -30.38 -2.57 16.22
N VAL A 309 -29.27 -1.85 16.07
CA VAL A 309 -28.07 -2.26 15.33
C VAL A 309 -26.84 -2.02 16.18
N CYS A 310 -26.04 -3.05 16.42
CA CYS A 310 -24.79 -2.94 17.14
C CYS A 310 -23.61 -2.89 16.15
N ALA A 311 -22.82 -1.82 16.22
CA ALA A 311 -21.63 -1.63 15.38
C ALA A 311 -20.42 -2.44 15.86
N SER A 312 -20.38 -2.85 17.14
CA SER A 312 -19.24 -3.56 17.77
C SER A 312 -17.93 -2.77 17.67
N GLY A 313 -18.00 -1.48 18.05
CA GLY A 313 -16.94 -0.49 17.91
C GLY A 313 -17.01 0.28 16.59
N SER A 314 -15.84 0.64 16.03
CA SER A 314 -15.74 1.34 14.74
C SER A 314 -16.50 0.59 13.62
N PRO A 315 -17.53 1.22 12.99
CA PRO A 315 -18.37 0.59 11.99
C PRO A 315 -17.59 -0.06 10.86
N SER A 316 -17.69 -1.37 10.76
CA SER A 316 -17.13 -2.15 9.66
C SER A 316 -17.97 -2.00 8.38
N THR A 317 -17.45 -2.49 7.25
CA THR A 317 -18.15 -2.42 5.95
C THR A 317 -19.56 -3.05 5.99
N VAL A 318 -19.77 -4.12 6.77
CA VAL A 318 -21.09 -4.76 6.90
C VAL A 318 -22.07 -3.88 7.70
N VAL A 319 -21.60 -3.18 8.73
CA VAL A 319 -22.41 -2.21 9.49
C VAL A 319 -22.80 -1.06 8.56
N LEU A 320 -21.84 -0.47 7.85
CA LEU A 320 -22.12 0.65 6.95
C LEU A 320 -23.07 0.23 5.82
N ALA A 321 -22.92 -0.97 5.24
CA ALA A 321 -23.83 -1.47 4.22
C ALA A 321 -25.27 -1.63 4.73
N LEU A 322 -25.44 -2.07 5.97
CA LEU A 322 -26.75 -2.16 6.60
C LEU A 322 -27.35 -0.76 6.80
N LEU A 323 -26.58 0.17 7.35
CA LEU A 323 -27.04 1.55 7.58
C LEU A 323 -27.37 2.28 6.26
N ASP A 324 -26.54 2.13 5.22
CA ASP A 324 -26.82 2.63 3.86
C ASP A 324 -28.17 2.07 3.37
N GLY A 325 -28.42 0.78 3.55
CA GLY A 325 -29.66 0.12 3.18
C GLY A 325 -30.89 0.63 3.95
N LEU A 326 -30.78 0.75 5.28
CA LEU A 326 -31.85 1.23 6.15
C LEU A 326 -32.24 2.68 5.85
N THR A 327 -31.24 3.56 5.70
CA THR A 327 -31.45 4.97 5.35
C THR A 327 -32.05 5.11 3.95
N ALA A 328 -31.58 4.34 2.97
CA ALA A 328 -32.19 4.29 1.64
C ALA A 328 -33.63 3.75 1.67
N GLY A 329 -33.94 2.87 2.62
CA GLY A 329 -35.28 2.37 2.93
C GLY A 329 -36.18 3.37 3.67
N GLY A 330 -35.66 4.54 4.06
CA GLY A 330 -36.39 5.61 4.74
C GLY A 330 -36.44 5.49 6.26
N ALA A 331 -35.62 4.64 6.88
CA ALA A 331 -35.53 4.58 8.34
C ALA A 331 -34.80 5.82 8.91
N GLU A 332 -35.24 6.30 10.07
CA GLU A 332 -34.47 7.27 10.85
C GLU A 332 -33.45 6.55 11.72
N LEU A 333 -32.21 7.05 11.78
CA LEU A 333 -31.19 6.51 12.66
C LEU A 333 -31.03 7.39 13.91
N ALA A 334 -30.95 6.75 15.07
CA ALA A 334 -30.54 7.36 16.33
C ALA A 334 -29.23 6.70 16.76
N TYR A 335 -28.16 7.49 16.98
CA TYR A 335 -26.83 6.96 17.28
C TYR A 335 -26.41 7.35 18.70
N HIS A 336 -26.00 6.36 19.49
CA HIS A 336 -25.31 6.54 20.76
C HIS A 336 -23.90 5.96 20.63
N GLY A 337 -22.95 6.53 21.36
CA GLY A 337 -21.58 6.05 21.42
C GLY A 337 -20.93 6.46 22.73
N ASP A 338 -19.71 5.98 22.96
CA ASP A 338 -18.95 6.31 24.17
C ASP A 338 -18.70 7.81 24.30
N PHE A 339 -18.72 8.31 25.53
CA PHE A 339 -18.20 9.64 25.87
C PHE A 339 -16.68 9.60 25.99
N ASP A 340 -16.02 9.37 24.87
CA ASP A 340 -14.59 9.60 24.66
C ASP A 340 -14.37 10.31 23.30
N TRP A 341 -13.16 10.78 23.02
CA TRP A 341 -12.92 11.50 21.75
C TRP A 341 -13.16 10.64 20.50
N PRO A 342 -12.77 9.35 20.44
CA PRO A 342 -13.14 8.45 19.35
C PRO A 342 -14.66 8.28 19.15
N GLY A 343 -15.43 8.03 20.22
CA GLY A 343 -16.88 7.85 20.21
C GLY A 343 -17.63 9.13 19.83
N VAL A 344 -17.16 10.28 20.31
CA VAL A 344 -17.65 11.60 19.87
C VAL A 344 -17.37 11.82 18.38
N ALA A 345 -16.15 11.54 17.90
CA ALA A 345 -15.83 11.66 16.48
C ALA A 345 -16.68 10.72 15.62
N LEU A 346 -16.98 9.53 16.14
CA LEU A 346 -17.83 8.57 15.47
C LEU A 346 -19.30 9.03 15.41
N THR A 347 -19.83 9.56 16.50
CA THR A 347 -21.16 10.18 16.55
C THR A 347 -21.29 11.29 15.50
N ALA A 348 -20.30 12.19 15.42
CA ALA A 348 -20.24 13.23 14.40
C ALA A 348 -20.27 12.66 12.98
N ARG A 349 -19.52 11.57 12.75
CA ARG A 349 -19.45 10.89 11.45
C ARG A 349 -20.78 10.25 11.07
N MET A 350 -21.48 9.61 12.00
CA MET A 350 -22.80 9.01 11.76
C MET A 350 -23.85 10.08 11.47
N ALA A 351 -23.85 11.18 12.22
CA ALA A 351 -24.71 12.33 11.97
C ALA A 351 -24.47 12.94 10.58
N THR A 352 -23.20 13.15 10.22
CA THR A 352 -22.83 13.74 8.93
C THR A 352 -23.17 12.82 7.75
N ARG A 353 -22.89 11.52 7.86
CA ARG A 353 -23.06 10.56 6.76
C ARG A 353 -24.51 10.17 6.55
N TYR A 354 -25.26 9.93 7.63
CA TYR A 354 -26.59 9.34 7.55
C TYR A 354 -27.72 10.27 8.01
N GLY A 355 -27.40 11.48 8.49
CA GLY A 355 -28.38 12.30 9.20
C GLY A 355 -28.83 11.66 10.51
N ALA A 356 -28.02 10.74 11.08
CA ALA A 356 -28.34 10.09 12.34
C ALA A 356 -28.46 11.13 13.46
N ARG A 357 -29.49 11.01 14.29
CA ARG A 357 -29.67 11.88 15.46
C ARG A 357 -28.81 11.36 16.60
N PRO A 358 -27.88 12.17 17.16
CA PRO A 358 -27.20 11.81 18.39
C PRO A 358 -28.23 11.58 19.50
N TRP A 359 -28.22 10.39 20.08
CA TRP A 359 -29.16 9.93 21.10
C TRP A 359 -28.43 9.76 22.42
N ARG A 360 -28.89 10.45 23.47
CA ARG A 360 -28.21 10.51 24.77
C ARG A 360 -26.74 10.94 24.68
N MET A 361 -26.48 11.91 23.79
CA MET A 361 -25.15 12.47 23.51
C MET A 361 -25.11 13.98 23.77
N SER A 362 -25.85 14.52 24.74
CA SER A 362 -25.74 15.94 25.12
C SER A 362 -24.73 16.16 26.26
N ALA A 363 -24.34 17.41 26.50
CA ALA A 363 -23.56 17.81 27.66
C ALA A 363 -24.24 17.38 28.97
N GLN A 364 -25.56 17.55 29.04
CA GLN A 364 -26.36 17.14 30.19
C GLN A 364 -26.35 15.62 30.41
N ASP A 365 -26.43 14.83 29.34
CA ASP A 365 -26.34 13.36 29.42
C ASP A 365 -24.96 12.94 29.96
N TYR A 366 -23.88 13.55 29.47
CA TYR A 366 -22.52 13.29 29.94
C TYR A 366 -22.32 13.65 31.41
N GLU A 367 -22.71 14.86 31.83
CA GLU A 367 -22.60 15.31 33.22
C GLU A 367 -23.40 14.42 34.16
N SER A 368 -24.61 14.02 33.76
CA SER A 368 -25.45 13.09 34.51
C SER A 368 -24.77 11.73 34.66
N ALA A 369 -24.18 11.20 33.59
CA ALA A 369 -23.47 9.93 33.63
C ALA A 369 -22.24 9.96 34.56
N VAL A 370 -21.48 11.05 34.53
CA VAL A 370 -20.34 11.27 35.45
C VAL A 370 -20.83 11.34 36.90
N GLN A 371 -21.91 12.08 37.18
CA GLN A 371 -22.48 12.20 38.52
C GLN A 371 -22.94 10.85 39.05
N VAL A 372 -23.66 10.07 38.24
CA VAL A 372 -24.13 8.72 38.63
C VAL A 372 -22.96 7.79 38.94
N ALA A 373 -21.88 7.83 38.14
CA ALA A 373 -20.69 7.03 38.41
C ALA A 373 -20.03 7.43 39.75
N GLN A 374 -19.94 8.73 40.03
CA GLN A 374 -19.40 9.25 41.30
C GLN A 374 -20.26 8.83 42.50
N ASP A 375 -21.59 8.96 42.40
CA ASP A 375 -22.53 8.59 43.47
C ASP A 375 -22.47 7.10 43.78
N ARG A 376 -22.25 6.26 42.76
CA ARG A 376 -22.06 4.81 42.89
C ARG A 376 -20.65 4.42 43.36
N GLY A 377 -19.71 5.37 43.45
CA GLY A 377 -18.30 5.08 43.72
C GLY A 377 -17.62 4.29 42.61
N THR A 378 -18.14 4.36 41.37
CA THR A 378 -17.54 3.69 40.20
C THR A 378 -16.32 4.49 39.73
N PRO A 379 -15.16 3.86 39.54
CA PRO A 379 -13.97 4.55 39.04
C PRO A 379 -14.21 5.12 37.63
N LEU A 380 -13.96 6.42 37.47
CA LEU A 380 -13.97 7.09 36.16
C LEU A 380 -12.60 6.96 35.49
N LEU A 381 -12.60 6.65 34.20
CA LEU A 381 -11.37 6.58 33.41
C LEU A 381 -10.96 7.99 32.96
N PRO A 382 -9.66 8.29 32.85
CA PRO A 382 -9.21 9.57 32.34
C PRO A 382 -9.54 9.71 30.86
N LEU A 383 -10.07 10.87 30.48
CA LEU A 383 -10.28 11.24 29.08
C LEU A 383 -8.92 11.51 28.42
N ASN A 384 -8.60 10.78 27.35
CA ASN A 384 -7.32 10.89 26.64
C ASN A 384 -7.53 11.33 25.18
N GLY A 385 -6.62 12.16 24.68
CA GLY A 385 -6.61 12.64 23.29
C GLY A 385 -7.04 14.10 23.15
N GLU A 386 -7.16 14.54 21.91
CA GLU A 386 -7.51 15.92 21.57
C GLU A 386 -9.02 16.15 21.51
N PRO A 387 -9.53 17.29 22.01
CA PRO A 387 -10.93 17.64 21.92
C PRO A 387 -11.50 17.60 20.51
N VAL A 388 -12.68 16.98 20.39
CA VAL A 388 -13.42 16.87 19.14
C VAL A 388 -14.64 17.80 19.18
N SER A 389 -14.93 18.45 18.03
CA SER A 389 -16.10 19.30 17.89
C SER A 389 -17.40 18.48 17.96
N THR A 390 -18.36 18.98 18.74
CA THR A 390 -19.69 18.39 18.94
C THR A 390 -20.75 19.30 18.32
N PRO A 391 -20.95 19.28 16.98
CA PRO A 391 -21.85 20.22 16.30
C PRO A 391 -23.33 20.09 16.70
N TRP A 392 -23.74 18.95 17.27
CA TRP A 392 -25.10 18.75 17.80
C TRP A 392 -25.30 19.40 19.17
N ASP A 393 -24.21 19.55 19.94
CA ASP A 393 -24.21 20.19 21.26
C ASP A 393 -22.79 20.73 21.56
N PRO A 394 -22.52 22.01 21.27
CA PRO A 394 -21.20 22.60 21.48
C PRO A 394 -20.72 22.58 22.94
N GLU A 395 -21.63 22.45 23.92
CA GLU A 395 -21.27 22.43 25.34
C GLU A 395 -20.67 21.07 25.74
N LEU A 396 -20.96 19.99 25.02
CA LEU A 396 -20.49 18.65 25.35
C LEU A 396 -18.95 18.56 25.35
N SER A 397 -18.28 19.06 24.30
CA SER A 397 -16.81 19.05 24.23
C SER A 397 -16.17 19.85 25.38
N ALA A 398 -16.80 20.96 25.78
CA ALA A 398 -16.35 21.76 26.91
C ALA A 398 -16.54 21.03 28.25
N ALA A 399 -17.71 20.42 28.47
CA ALA A 399 -17.99 19.62 29.66
C ALA A 399 -17.04 18.42 29.80
N MET A 400 -16.81 17.69 28.70
CA MET A 400 -15.85 16.57 28.64
C MET A 400 -14.43 17.02 28.98
N SER A 401 -13.99 18.14 28.42
CA SER A 401 -12.65 18.70 28.71
C SER A 401 -12.52 19.19 30.15
N ALA A 402 -13.59 19.72 30.75
CA ALA A 402 -13.59 20.24 32.11
C ALA A 402 -13.59 19.13 33.17
N LEU A 403 -14.40 18.09 32.97
CA LEU A 403 -14.50 16.95 33.88
C LEU A 403 -13.40 15.91 33.65
N GLY A 404 -12.86 15.81 32.44
CA GLY A 404 -11.70 14.98 32.11
C GLY A 404 -11.94 13.48 32.27
N ALA A 405 -13.18 13.02 32.16
CA ALA A 405 -13.57 11.63 32.35
C ALA A 405 -14.09 11.01 31.05
N ALA A 406 -13.68 9.78 30.77
CA ALA A 406 -14.31 8.95 29.75
C ALA A 406 -15.44 8.13 30.36
N VAL A 407 -16.56 8.01 29.66
CA VAL A 407 -17.71 7.20 30.08
C VAL A 407 -18.10 6.25 28.95
N HIS A 408 -18.06 4.95 29.23
CA HIS A 408 -18.45 3.91 28.27
C HIS A 408 -19.94 3.60 28.33
N GLU A 409 -20.49 3.07 27.24
CA GLU A 409 -21.91 2.70 27.10
C GLU A 409 -22.42 1.77 28.23
N GLU A 410 -21.58 0.88 28.80
CA GLU A 410 -21.97 0.04 29.94
C GLU A 410 -22.40 0.86 31.17
N SER A 411 -21.80 2.04 31.35
CA SER A 411 -22.02 2.87 32.53
C SER A 411 -23.35 3.62 32.48
N VAL A 412 -23.93 3.77 31.29
CA VAL A 412 -25.23 4.43 31.05
C VAL A 412 -26.31 3.45 30.59
N LEU A 413 -26.03 2.15 30.66
CA LEU A 413 -26.91 1.08 30.16
C LEU A 413 -28.34 1.17 30.68
N GLU A 414 -28.53 1.40 31.99
CA GLU A 414 -29.85 1.55 32.60
C GLU A 414 -30.65 2.69 31.95
N THR A 415 -30.01 3.85 31.77
CA THR A 415 -30.63 5.04 31.14
C THR A 415 -30.98 4.81 29.67
N LEU A 416 -30.13 4.08 28.94
CA LEU A 416 -30.42 3.73 27.56
C LEU A 416 -31.62 2.78 27.45
N LEU A 417 -31.69 1.76 28.32
CA LEU A 417 -32.75 0.75 28.29
C LEU A 417 -34.13 1.33 28.62
N ASP A 418 -34.21 2.29 29.54
CA ASP A 418 -35.47 2.96 29.92
C ASP A 418 -36.19 3.60 28.70
N GLU A 419 -35.46 3.96 27.64
CA GLU A 419 -36.01 4.55 26.42
C GLU A 419 -36.22 3.54 25.28
N LEU A 420 -35.66 2.34 25.38
CA LEU A 420 -35.79 1.29 24.37
C LEU A 420 -37.08 0.47 24.50
N GLY A 421 -37.83 0.66 25.59
CA GLY A 421 -39.20 0.17 25.76
C GLY A 421 -39.35 -0.96 26.76
#